data_AF-A0A969SXT8-F1
#
_entry.id   AF-A0A969SXT8-F1
#
_cell.length_a   1.000
_cell.length_b   1.000
_cell.length_c   1.000
_cell.angle_alpha   90.00
_cell.angle_beta   90.00
_cell.angle_gamma   90.00
#
_symmetry.space_group_name_H-M   'P 1'
#
loop_
_entity.id
_entity.type
_entity.pdbx_description
1 polymer ?
#
loop_
_entity_poly.entity_id
_entity_poly.type
_entity_poly.pdbx_seq_one_letter_code
_entity_poly.pdbx_strand_id
1 'polypeptide(L)'
;MAAKSTDKIYQIKVTLKGSKPPIWRRLLVSNTITLGQLHEVLQIAMGWTNSHLHQFIAGESYYGLPDPDFDLDVIDEGTVKLNQLLKQEKDAIIYEYDFGDGWEHKVELEKILPFDPEEKLPSCIKGRRACLPEDVGGAWGYREFLESIQDPAHSEYEELLEWIGGEFDPEYFSVQEVNDELSEYIS
;
A
#
# COMPACT_ATOMS: atom_id res chain seq x y z
N MET A 1 -8.26 39.03 1.75
CA MET A 1 -7.08 38.15 1.89
C MET A 1 -7.36 36.91 1.05
N ALA A 2 -6.56 36.64 0.03
CA ALA A 2 -6.70 35.39 -0.72
C ALA A 2 -6.28 34.25 0.21
N ALA A 3 -7.19 33.30 0.49
CA ALA A 3 -6.82 32.06 1.15
C ALA A 3 -5.71 31.40 0.31
N LYS A 4 -4.53 31.21 0.89
CA LYS A 4 -3.50 30.37 0.26
C LYS A 4 -4.11 28.97 0.14
N SER A 5 -4.18 28.41 -1.06
CA SER A 5 -4.55 26.99 -1.22
C SER A 5 -3.61 26.16 -0.34
N THR A 6 -4.21 25.40 0.58
CA THR A 6 -3.53 24.45 1.47
C THR A 6 -3.22 23.14 0.77
N ASP A 7 -3.64 23.01 -0.48
CA ASP A 7 -3.46 21.82 -1.28
C ASP A 7 -1.99 21.71 -1.65
N LYS A 8 -1.46 20.52 -1.40
CA LYS A 8 -0.09 20.12 -1.70
C LYS A 8 -0.14 18.72 -2.27
N ILE A 9 0.86 18.41 -3.08
CA ILE A 9 1.10 17.04 -3.50
C ILE A 9 2.11 16.44 -2.54
N TYR A 10 1.74 15.34 -1.91
CA TYR A 10 2.65 14.56 -1.10
C TYR A 10 3.25 13.47 -1.97
N GLN A 11 4.57 13.45 -2.07
CA GLN A 11 5.30 12.30 -2.58
C GLN A 11 5.58 11.37 -1.41
N ILE A 12 4.90 10.23 -1.37
CA ILE A 12 5.09 9.21 -0.35
C ILE A 12 5.85 8.02 -0.93
N LYS A 13 6.67 7.39 -0.09
CA LYS A 13 7.25 6.08 -0.38
C LYS A 13 6.62 5.05 0.54
N VAL A 14 6.07 4.00 -0.07
CA VAL A 14 5.47 2.86 0.60
C VAL A 14 6.44 1.70 0.47
N THR A 15 6.89 1.14 1.59
CA THR A 15 7.86 0.02 1.60
C THR A 15 7.35 -1.10 2.48
N LEU A 16 7.26 -2.30 1.93
CA LEU A 16 6.93 -3.48 2.72
C LEU A 16 8.08 -3.81 3.69
N LYS A 17 7.76 -3.89 4.99
CA LYS A 17 8.72 -4.26 6.04
C LYS A 17 9.07 -5.75 5.93
N GLY A 18 10.27 -6.11 6.36
CA GLY A 18 10.76 -7.50 6.33
C GLY A 18 11.23 -8.01 4.96
N SER A 19 10.83 -7.38 3.85
CA SER A 19 11.23 -7.81 2.50
C SER A 19 12.72 -7.53 2.18
N LYS A 20 13.40 -8.54 1.62
CA LYS A 20 14.77 -8.43 1.09
C LYS A 20 14.90 -9.23 -0.22
N PRO A 21 15.23 -8.60 -1.36
CA PRO A 21 15.36 -7.15 -1.58
C PRO A 21 14.04 -6.37 -1.38
N PRO A 22 14.10 -5.04 -1.19
CA PRO A 22 12.93 -4.27 -0.79
C PRO A 22 11.86 -4.22 -1.88
N ILE A 23 10.61 -4.47 -1.49
CA ILE A 23 9.40 -4.24 -2.31
C ILE A 23 8.85 -2.86 -1.94
N TRP A 24 8.65 -1.99 -2.94
CA TRP A 24 8.23 -0.61 -2.67
C TRP A 24 7.54 0.08 -3.84
N ARG A 25 6.77 1.12 -3.52
CA ARG A 25 6.10 2.05 -4.43
C ARG A 25 6.39 3.49 -4.02
N ARG A 26 6.37 4.41 -4.99
CA ARG A 26 6.43 5.86 -4.77
C ARG A 26 5.25 6.49 -5.47
N LEU A 27 4.41 7.13 -4.67
CA LEU A 27 3.12 7.64 -5.06
C LEU A 27 3.07 9.15 -4.87
N LEU A 28 2.33 9.83 -5.74
CA LEU A 28 1.88 11.20 -5.57
C LEU A 28 0.42 11.16 -5.15
N VAL A 29 0.11 11.79 -4.01
CA VAL A 29 -1.26 11.86 -3.48
C VAL A 29 -1.57 13.28 -3.03
N SER A 30 -2.85 13.62 -2.95
CA SER A 30 -3.26 14.87 -2.29
C SER A 30 -2.88 14.82 -0.80
N ASN A 31 -2.32 15.90 -0.27
CA ASN A 31 -2.05 15.99 1.17
C ASN A 31 -3.32 15.88 2.03
N THR A 32 -4.50 16.16 1.47
CA THR A 32 -5.79 16.07 2.16
C THR A 32 -6.53 14.75 1.90
N ILE A 33 -5.90 13.77 1.25
CA ILE A 33 -6.47 12.42 1.11
C ILE A 33 -6.82 11.86 2.49
N THR A 34 -7.99 11.23 2.63
CA THR A 34 -8.33 10.54 3.88
C THR A 34 -7.52 9.25 4.00
N LEU A 35 -7.40 8.70 5.20
CA LEU A 35 -6.70 7.43 5.38
C LEU A 35 -7.45 6.28 4.69
N GLY A 36 -8.79 6.28 4.68
CA GLY A 36 -9.57 5.31 3.90
C GLY A 36 -9.35 5.41 2.39
N GLN A 37 -9.26 6.63 1.84
CA GLN A 37 -8.87 6.80 0.42
C GLN A 37 -7.43 6.36 0.17
N LEU A 38 -6.52 6.63 1.11
CA LEU A 38 -5.14 6.16 1.00
C LEU A 38 -5.08 4.63 1.01
N HIS A 39 -5.88 3.95 1.84
CA HIS A 39 -5.98 2.49 1.86
C HIS A 39 -6.27 1.95 0.44
N GLU A 40 -7.29 2.46 -0.25
CA GLU A 40 -7.63 2.02 -1.62
C GLU A 40 -6.46 2.21 -2.60
N VAL A 41 -5.76 3.35 -2.48
CA VAL A 41 -4.56 3.63 -3.29
C VAL A 41 -3.43 2.64 -2.99
N LEU A 42 -3.26 2.24 -1.74
CA LEU A 42 -2.25 1.25 -1.34
C LEU A 42 -2.59 -0.14 -1.85
N GLN A 43 -3.87 -0.54 -1.81
CA GLN A 43 -4.35 -1.81 -2.35
C GLN A 43 -4.02 -1.92 -3.84
N ILE A 44 -4.42 -0.92 -4.64
CA ILE A 44 -4.11 -0.86 -6.08
C ILE A 44 -2.60 -0.84 -6.32
N ALA A 45 -1.86 0.02 -5.60
CA ALA A 45 -0.41 0.14 -5.83
C ALA A 45 0.37 -1.14 -5.48
N MET A 46 -0.14 -1.96 -4.57
CA MET A 46 0.45 -3.24 -4.20
C MET A 46 -0.12 -4.43 -4.99
N GLY A 47 -1.23 -4.26 -5.73
CA GLY A 47 -1.87 -5.35 -6.45
C GLY A 47 -2.64 -6.30 -5.53
N TRP A 48 -3.24 -5.77 -4.47
CA TRP A 48 -4.06 -6.48 -3.50
C TRP A 48 -5.55 -6.29 -3.75
N THR A 49 -6.38 -7.16 -3.18
CA THR A 49 -7.81 -7.28 -3.52
C THR A 49 -8.73 -6.76 -2.42
N ASN A 50 -8.18 -6.08 -1.41
CA ASN A 50 -8.93 -5.52 -0.28
C ASN A 50 -9.86 -6.53 0.39
N SER A 51 -9.34 -7.74 0.62
CA SER A 51 -10.10 -8.89 1.12
C SER A 51 -10.00 -9.06 2.64
N HIS A 52 -9.07 -8.34 3.28
CA HIS A 52 -8.77 -8.45 4.70
C HIS A 52 -8.87 -7.13 5.45
N LEU A 53 -8.89 -7.22 6.78
CA LEU A 53 -8.86 -6.05 7.66
C LEU A 53 -7.53 -5.29 7.55
N HIS A 54 -7.57 -4.00 7.82
CA HIS A 54 -6.41 -3.12 7.82
C HIS A 54 -6.48 -2.04 8.89
N GLN A 55 -5.33 -1.42 9.15
CA GLN A 55 -5.23 -0.21 9.96
C GLN A 55 -4.00 0.62 9.60
N PHE A 56 -4.01 1.89 9.99
CA PHE A 56 -2.83 2.74 10.07
C PHE A 56 -2.42 2.93 11.53
N ILE A 57 -1.12 3.02 11.78
CA ILE A 57 -0.53 3.21 13.10
C ILE A 57 0.38 4.43 13.07
N ALA A 58 0.09 5.41 13.94
CA ALA A 58 0.91 6.60 14.14
C ALA A 58 1.16 6.81 15.63
N GLY A 59 2.38 6.52 16.07
CA GLY A 59 2.71 6.52 17.50
C GLY A 59 1.95 5.42 18.24
N GLU A 60 1.11 5.80 19.20
CA GLU A 60 0.27 4.89 19.99
C GLU A 60 -1.19 4.87 19.52
N SER A 61 -1.50 5.55 18.42
CA SER A 61 -2.86 5.67 17.87
C SER A 61 -3.05 4.76 16.66
N TYR A 62 -4.24 4.15 16.60
CA TYR A 62 -4.69 3.25 15.53
C TYR A 62 -5.84 3.90 14.77
N TYR A 63 -5.81 3.78 13.44
CA TYR A 63 -6.81 4.35 12.54
C TYR A 63 -7.28 3.28 11.57
N GLY A 64 -8.58 3.12 11.40
CA GLY A 64 -9.16 2.06 10.59
C GLY A 64 -10.68 2.22 10.51
N LEU A 65 -11.36 1.19 10.01
CA LEU A 65 -12.82 1.15 9.99
C LEU A 65 -13.35 0.76 11.38
N PRO A 66 -14.14 1.63 12.06
CA PRO A 66 -14.75 1.26 13.32
C PRO A 66 -15.77 0.13 13.12
N ASP A 67 -15.63 -0.93 13.89
CA ASP A 67 -16.59 -2.04 13.91
C ASP A 67 -17.45 -1.94 15.19
N PRO A 68 -18.77 -1.76 15.08
CA PRO A 68 -19.65 -1.65 16.26
C PRO A 68 -19.71 -2.94 17.10
N ASP A 69 -19.33 -4.09 16.53
CA ASP A 69 -19.33 -5.38 17.22
C ASP A 69 -18.01 -5.65 17.97
N PHE A 70 -16.97 -4.85 17.73
CA PHE A 70 -15.68 -4.94 18.40
C PHE A 70 -15.36 -3.64 19.15
N ASP A 71 -15.16 -3.73 20.47
CA ASP A 71 -14.78 -2.59 21.32
C ASP A 71 -13.27 -2.29 21.20
N LEU A 72 -12.83 -1.98 19.98
CA LEU A 72 -11.47 -1.55 19.67
C LEU A 72 -11.42 -0.02 19.62
N ASP A 73 -10.48 0.58 20.35
CA ASP A 73 -10.24 2.04 20.35
C ASP A 73 -9.51 2.44 19.06
N VAL A 74 -10.25 2.47 17.96
CA VAL A 74 -9.78 2.84 16.62
C VAL A 74 -10.42 4.16 16.17
N ILE A 75 -9.61 5.04 15.61
CA ILE A 75 -10.07 6.31 15.05
C ILE A 75 -10.54 6.08 13.61
N ASP A 76 -11.74 6.55 13.27
CA ASP A 76 -12.32 6.42 11.92
C ASP A 76 -11.40 7.03 10.84
N GLU A 77 -10.85 6.15 10.00
CA GLU A 77 -9.92 6.51 8.92
C GLU A 77 -10.54 7.42 7.85
N GLY A 78 -11.86 7.40 7.70
CA GLY A 78 -12.58 8.28 6.77
C GLY A 78 -12.59 9.73 7.23
N THR A 79 -12.31 9.99 8.51
CA THR A 79 -12.32 11.34 9.10
C THR A 79 -10.94 11.97 9.21
N VAL A 80 -9.87 11.17 9.13
CA VAL A 80 -8.48 11.60 9.31
C VAL A 80 -7.81 11.80 7.95
N LYS A 81 -7.16 12.95 7.79
CA LYS A 81 -6.42 13.29 6.56
C LYS A 81 -4.94 13.02 6.73
N LEU A 82 -4.26 12.62 5.65
CA LEU A 82 -2.84 12.28 5.69
C LEU A 82 -1.96 13.41 6.26
N ASN A 83 -2.22 14.67 5.90
CA ASN A 83 -1.48 15.84 6.41
C ASN A 83 -1.67 16.12 7.91
N GLN A 84 -2.61 15.46 8.59
CA GLN A 84 -2.76 15.56 10.04
C GLN A 84 -1.71 14.68 10.74
N LEU A 85 -1.28 13.60 10.09
CA LEU A 85 -0.29 12.64 10.59
C LEU A 85 1.12 12.91 10.06
N LEU A 86 1.26 13.16 8.76
CA LEU A 86 2.54 13.47 8.10
C LEU A 86 2.64 14.98 7.85
N LYS A 87 3.39 15.70 8.69
CA LYS A 87 3.45 17.18 8.71
C LYS A 87 4.68 17.72 8.00
N GLN A 88 5.77 16.96 7.98
CA GLN A 88 7.04 17.33 7.38
C GLN A 88 7.70 16.13 6.69
N GLU A 89 8.63 16.42 5.79
CA GLU A 89 9.43 15.38 5.13
C GLU A 89 10.12 14.49 6.18
N LYS A 90 10.16 13.18 5.89
CA LYS A 90 10.62 12.07 6.73
C LYS A 90 9.66 11.64 7.84
N ASP A 91 8.53 12.31 8.04
CA ASP A 91 7.46 11.74 8.86
C ASP A 91 7.01 10.42 8.23
N ALA A 92 6.66 9.45 9.08
CA ALA A 92 6.20 8.15 8.63
C ALA A 92 5.14 7.56 9.56
N ILE A 93 4.27 6.75 8.97
CA ILE A 93 3.27 5.91 9.64
C ILE A 93 3.39 4.48 9.14
N ILE A 94 2.80 3.53 9.87
CA ILE A 94 2.66 2.14 9.41
C ILE A 94 1.25 1.95 8.86
N TYR A 95 1.14 1.21 7.77
CA TYR A 95 -0.09 0.63 7.25
C TYR A 95 0.01 -0.88 7.39
N GLU A 96 -0.87 -1.49 8.16
CA GLU A 96 -0.95 -2.93 8.37
C GLU A 96 -2.16 -3.45 7.63
N TYR A 97 -1.97 -4.49 6.82
CA TYR A 97 -3.02 -5.16 6.07
C TYR A 97 -2.95 -6.66 6.34
N ASP A 98 -4.12 -7.28 6.41
CA ASP A 98 -4.31 -8.67 6.83
C ASP A 98 -3.74 -8.92 8.23
N PHE A 99 -4.60 -8.90 9.25
CA PHE A 99 -4.18 -9.15 10.64
C PHE A 99 -3.81 -10.62 10.91
N GLY A 100 -4.13 -11.53 9.99
CA GLY A 100 -3.66 -12.92 10.02
C GLY A 100 -2.21 -13.02 9.60
N ASP A 101 -1.89 -12.49 8.41
CA ASP A 101 -0.54 -12.57 7.83
C ASP A 101 0.42 -11.46 8.31
N GLY A 102 -0.13 -10.34 8.79
CA GLY A 102 0.58 -9.23 9.43
C GLY A 102 1.41 -8.38 8.46
N TRP A 103 0.86 -8.00 7.31
CA TRP A 103 1.61 -7.27 6.28
C TRP A 103 1.80 -5.78 6.63
N GLU A 104 2.95 -5.45 7.22
CA GLU A 104 3.27 -4.07 7.56
C GLU A 104 4.01 -3.31 6.44
N HIS A 105 3.47 -2.16 6.09
CA HIS A 105 4.03 -1.20 5.14
C HIS A 105 4.43 0.09 5.86
N LYS A 106 5.67 0.53 5.66
CA LYS A 106 6.09 1.87 6.06
C LYS A 106 5.67 2.87 4.98
N VAL A 107 4.83 3.84 5.35
CA VAL A 107 4.46 4.99 4.51
C VAL A 107 5.24 6.21 4.99
N GLU A 108 6.20 6.67 4.20
CA GLU A 108 7.09 7.79 4.52
C GLU A 108 6.85 8.98 3.57
N LEU A 109 6.69 10.18 4.13
CA LEU A 109 6.60 11.42 3.35
C LEU A 109 8.00 11.82 2.86
N GLU A 110 8.31 11.61 1.59
CA GLU A 110 9.62 11.97 1.02
C GLU A 110 9.70 13.44 0.62
N LYS A 111 8.63 13.99 0.03
CA LYS A 111 8.60 15.39 -0.44
C LYS A 111 7.22 16.03 -0.33
N ILE A 112 7.21 17.33 -0.04
CA ILE A 112 6.02 18.18 -0.12
C ILE A 112 6.15 19.09 -1.33
N LEU A 113 5.33 18.85 -2.36
CA LEU A 113 5.36 19.57 -3.63
C LEU A 113 4.24 20.62 -3.69
N PRO A 114 4.41 21.72 -4.45
CA PRO A 114 3.30 22.63 -4.74
C PRO A 114 2.17 21.86 -5.44
N PHE A 115 0.92 22.25 -5.19
CA PHE A 115 -0.21 21.73 -5.95
C PHE A 115 -0.09 22.12 -7.42
N ASP A 116 -0.35 21.16 -8.29
CA ASP A 116 -0.38 21.33 -9.74
C ASP A 116 -1.72 20.76 -10.24
N PRO A 117 -2.61 21.59 -10.82
CA PRO A 117 -3.91 21.13 -11.31
C PRO A 117 -3.81 20.19 -12.52
N GLU A 118 -2.68 20.16 -13.22
CA GLU A 118 -2.46 19.25 -14.36
C GLU A 118 -1.93 17.88 -13.91
N GLU A 119 -1.46 17.76 -12.66
CA GLU A 119 -1.01 16.49 -12.10
C GLU A 119 -2.20 15.60 -11.75
N LYS A 120 -2.23 14.39 -12.31
CA LYS A 120 -3.23 13.38 -11.96
C LYS A 120 -2.88 12.75 -10.62
N LEU A 121 -3.82 12.80 -9.67
CA LEU A 121 -3.66 12.26 -8.34
C LEU A 121 -4.85 11.34 -8.00
N PRO A 122 -4.61 10.21 -7.31
CA PRO A 122 -3.30 9.58 -7.04
C PRO A 122 -2.58 9.12 -8.31
N SER A 123 -1.24 9.04 -8.24
CA SER A 123 -0.43 8.42 -9.30
C SER A 123 0.81 7.74 -8.74
N CYS A 124 1.25 6.67 -9.39
CA CYS A 124 2.52 6.01 -9.14
C CYS A 124 3.58 6.57 -10.09
N ILE A 125 4.74 6.95 -9.53
CA ILE A 125 5.84 7.50 -10.34
C ILE A 125 7.03 6.55 -10.42
N LYS A 126 7.20 5.66 -9.44
CA LYS A 126 8.26 4.65 -9.40
C LYS A 126 7.86 3.50 -8.47
N GLY A 127 8.43 2.33 -8.69
CA GLY A 127 8.36 1.19 -7.77
C GLY A 127 9.30 0.09 -8.22
N ARG A 128 9.40 -0.98 -7.44
CA ARG A 128 10.12 -2.20 -7.82
C ARG A 128 9.51 -3.42 -7.15
N ARG A 129 9.64 -4.55 -7.85
CA ARG A 129 9.25 -5.91 -7.45
C ARG A 129 7.75 -6.09 -7.30
N ALA A 130 7.28 -7.29 -7.58
CA ALA A 130 5.90 -7.66 -7.34
C ALA A 130 5.64 -7.55 -5.83
N CYS A 131 4.43 -7.15 -5.44
CA CYS A 131 4.03 -7.38 -4.06
C CYS A 131 3.71 -8.86 -3.87
N LEU A 132 3.56 -9.26 -2.62
CA LEU A 132 3.30 -10.64 -2.27
C LEU A 132 1.86 -10.97 -2.66
N PRO A 133 1.62 -12.18 -3.20
CA PRO A 133 0.25 -12.64 -3.44
C PRO A 133 -0.57 -12.59 -2.15
N GLU A 134 -1.86 -12.29 -2.29
CA GLU A 134 -2.85 -12.46 -1.22
C GLU A 134 -2.85 -13.91 -0.71
N ASP A 135 -3.14 -14.10 0.58
CA ASP A 135 -3.27 -15.42 1.24
C ASP A 135 -2.04 -16.34 1.12
N VAL A 136 -0.85 -15.78 0.87
CA VAL A 136 0.38 -16.57 0.76
C VAL A 136 0.89 -17.07 2.12
N GLY A 137 0.27 -16.68 3.25
CA GLY A 137 0.59 -17.19 4.58
C GLY A 137 1.73 -16.44 5.25
N GLY A 138 1.75 -15.13 5.11
CA GLY A 138 2.73 -14.26 5.75
C GLY A 138 4.14 -14.41 5.16
N ALA A 139 5.11 -13.77 5.82
CA ALA A 139 6.49 -13.71 5.30
C ALA A 139 7.16 -15.10 5.15
N TRP A 140 6.75 -16.07 5.97
CA TRP A 140 7.23 -17.46 5.88
C TRP A 140 6.61 -18.17 4.68
N GLY A 141 5.29 -18.11 4.51
CA GLY A 141 4.61 -18.73 3.40
C GLY A 141 5.06 -18.16 2.05
N TYR A 142 5.30 -16.86 1.96
CA TYR A 142 5.89 -16.27 0.75
C TYR A 142 7.29 -16.78 0.42
N ARG A 143 8.11 -17.03 1.44
CA ARG A 143 9.45 -17.58 1.22
C ARG A 143 9.36 -19.00 0.67
N GLU A 144 8.54 -19.85 1.28
CA GLU A 144 8.30 -21.22 0.81
C GLU A 144 7.73 -21.19 -0.62
N PHE A 145 6.76 -20.31 -0.90
CA PHE A 145 6.22 -20.10 -2.23
C PHE A 145 7.31 -19.79 -3.26
N LEU A 146 8.18 -18.81 -2.99
CA LEU A 146 9.28 -18.44 -3.89
C LEU A 146 10.28 -19.58 -4.11
N GLU A 147 10.61 -20.34 -3.06
CA GLU A 147 11.51 -21.49 -3.16
C GLU A 147 10.87 -22.59 -4.04
N SER A 148 9.57 -22.83 -3.88
CA SER A 148 8.80 -23.82 -4.65
C SER A 148 8.65 -23.45 -6.12
N ILE A 149 8.22 -22.23 -6.46
CA ILE A 149 7.97 -21.83 -7.86
C ILE A 149 9.25 -21.63 -8.68
N GLN A 150 10.43 -21.60 -8.05
CA GLN A 150 11.72 -21.52 -8.73
C GLN A 150 12.33 -22.89 -9.04
N ASP A 151 11.77 -23.97 -8.49
CA ASP A 151 12.22 -25.34 -8.73
C ASP A 151 11.09 -26.17 -9.39
N PRO A 152 11.11 -26.35 -10.72
CA PRO A 152 10.15 -27.20 -11.43
C PRO A 152 10.11 -28.67 -10.97
N ALA A 153 11.10 -29.13 -10.19
CA ALA A 153 11.11 -30.46 -9.60
C ALA A 153 10.49 -30.50 -8.18
N HIS A 154 10.12 -29.36 -7.61
CA HIS A 154 9.46 -29.30 -6.31
C HIS A 154 8.07 -29.93 -6.38
N SER A 155 7.69 -30.69 -5.34
CA SER A 155 6.43 -31.43 -5.33
C SER A 155 5.18 -30.55 -5.40
N GLU A 156 5.30 -29.30 -4.98
CA GLU A 156 4.20 -28.31 -4.94
C GLU A 156 4.24 -27.33 -6.12
N TYR A 157 5.20 -27.47 -7.05
CA TYR A 157 5.41 -26.51 -8.14
C TYR A 157 4.16 -26.29 -9.01
N GLU A 158 3.53 -27.38 -9.48
CA GLU A 158 2.35 -27.28 -10.37
C GLU A 158 1.14 -26.70 -9.63
N GLU A 159 0.91 -27.12 -8.38
CA GLU A 159 -0.22 -26.64 -7.55
C GLU A 159 -0.09 -25.15 -7.23
N LEU A 160 1.11 -24.69 -6.85
CA LEU A 160 1.36 -23.29 -6.53
C LEU A 160 1.32 -22.39 -7.77
N LEU A 161 1.74 -22.90 -8.94
CA LEU A 161 1.58 -22.17 -10.20
C LEU A 161 0.11 -22.07 -10.63
N GLU A 162 -0.69 -23.13 -10.48
CA GLU A 162 -2.12 -23.06 -10.75
C GLU A 162 -2.81 -22.07 -9.81
N TRP A 163 -2.47 -22.11 -8.52
CA TRP A 163 -2.99 -21.19 -7.51
C TRP A 163 -2.68 -19.72 -7.83
N ILE A 164 -1.47 -19.40 -8.27
CA ILE A 164 -1.10 -18.02 -8.62
C ILE A 164 -1.60 -17.57 -10.00
N GLY A 165 -2.32 -18.44 -10.72
CA GLY A 165 -2.86 -18.12 -12.05
C GLY A 165 -1.89 -18.36 -13.22
N GLY A 166 -0.79 -19.07 -12.99
CA GLY A 166 0.05 -19.68 -14.02
C GLY A 166 1.50 -19.22 -14.04
N GLU A 167 1.77 -17.92 -13.84
CA GLU A 167 3.12 -17.36 -13.87
C GLU A 167 3.27 -16.25 -12.83
N PHE A 168 4.41 -16.21 -12.14
CA PHE A 168 4.73 -15.16 -11.18
C PHE A 168 6.22 -14.77 -11.29
N ASP A 169 6.47 -13.51 -11.66
CA ASP A 169 7.81 -12.93 -11.62
C ASP A 169 7.95 -12.01 -10.38
N PRO A 170 8.70 -12.40 -9.34
CA PRO A 170 8.88 -11.58 -8.15
C PRO A 170 9.59 -10.23 -8.42
N GLU A 171 10.27 -10.08 -9.55
CA GLU A 171 10.95 -8.84 -9.92
C GLU A 171 10.08 -7.92 -10.79
N TYR A 172 8.97 -8.42 -11.33
CA TYR A 172 8.10 -7.66 -12.22
C TYR A 172 7.39 -6.52 -11.48
N PHE A 173 7.38 -5.33 -12.09
CA PHE A 173 6.59 -4.21 -11.64
C PHE A 173 6.40 -3.20 -12.78
N SER A 174 5.15 -2.80 -13.03
CA SER A 174 4.80 -1.78 -14.02
C SER A 174 4.17 -0.55 -13.38
N VAL A 175 4.79 0.61 -13.60
CA VAL A 175 4.19 1.91 -13.22
C VAL A 175 2.93 2.19 -14.04
N GLN A 176 2.90 1.75 -15.29
CA GLN A 176 1.79 2.02 -16.20
C GLN A 176 0.53 1.27 -15.75
N GLU A 177 0.64 -0.02 -15.45
CA GLU A 177 -0.51 -0.84 -15.01
C GLU A 177 -1.14 -0.28 -13.73
N VAL A 178 -0.31 0.07 -12.73
CA VAL A 178 -0.80 0.72 -11.51
C VAL A 178 -1.52 2.04 -11.82
N ASN A 179 -1.00 2.85 -12.74
CA ASN A 179 -1.65 4.13 -13.09
C ASN A 179 -2.93 3.95 -13.90
N ASP A 180 -3.03 2.89 -14.70
CA ASP A 180 -4.25 2.55 -15.43
C ASP A 180 -5.35 2.20 -14.42
N GLU A 181 -5.07 1.32 -13.46
CA GLU A 181 -6.01 0.95 -12.38
C GLU A 181 -6.37 2.15 -11.47
N LEU A 182 -5.39 2.96 -11.07
CA LEU A 182 -5.65 4.18 -10.29
C LEU A 182 -6.56 5.16 -11.04
N SER A 183 -6.50 5.19 -12.37
CA SER A 183 -7.35 6.07 -13.17
C SER A 183 -8.82 5.63 -13.19
N GLU A 184 -9.07 4.32 -13.14
CA GLU A 184 -10.43 3.75 -13.04
C GLU A 184 -11.03 3.97 -11.65
N TYR A 185 -10.21 3.97 -10.59
CA TYR A 185 -10.65 4.30 -9.23
C TYR A 185 -11.18 5.74 -9.09
N ILE A 186 -10.63 6.69 -9.87
CA ILE A 186 -10.96 8.13 -9.77
C ILE A 186 -12.17 8.50 -10.65
N SER A 187 -12.51 7.68 -11.66
CA SER A 187 -13.56 7.95 -12.65
C SER A 187 -14.97 7.66 -12.16
#